data_AF-F6DJY0-F1
#
_entry.id   AF-F6DJY0-F1
#
_cell.length_a   1.000
_cell.length_b   1.000
_cell.length_c   1.000
_cell.angle_alpha   90.00
_cell.angle_beta   90.00
_cell.angle_gamma   90.00
#
_symmetry.space_group_name_H-M   'P 1'
#
loop_
_entity.id
_entity.type
_entity.pdbx_description
1 polymer ?
#
loop_
_entity_poly.entity_id
_entity_poly.type
_entity_poly.pdbx_seq_one_letter_code
_entity_poly.pdbx_strand_id
1 'polypeptide(L)'
;MLVALIDIYRGLPVTLPNELETEVQTRVLRDVLSSAISFARQEESMKMLSEELFRCSRESCTLAEQIQVIEKQSPDIINAKMVAAAYLLKLLNEKPPGKANDPRLQ
;
A
#
# COMPACT_ATOMS: atom_id res chain seq x y z
N MET A 1 8.82 1.02 -3.98
CA MET A 1 7.72 1.84 -3.44
C MET A 1 7.01 1.20 -2.26
N LEU A 2 6.57 -0.06 -2.32
CA LEU A 2 5.97 -0.73 -1.15
C LEU A 2 6.91 -0.81 0.07
N VAL A 3 8.21 -1.03 -0.16
CA VAL A 3 9.24 -0.96 0.91
C VAL A 3 9.27 0.44 1.54
N ALA A 4 9.26 1.50 0.74
CA ALA A 4 9.21 2.88 1.22
C ALA A 4 7.94 3.16 2.04
N LEU A 5 6.77 2.61 1.65
CA LEU A 5 5.55 2.72 2.46
C LEU A 5 5.68 2.02 3.81
N ILE A 6 6.29 0.83 3.85
CA ILE A 6 6.56 0.12 5.11
C ILE A 6 7.46 0.98 6.01
N ASP A 7 8.51 1.58 5.46
CA ASP A 7 9.41 2.44 6.22
C ASP A 7 8.71 3.71 6.73
N ILE A 8 7.87 4.35 5.89
CA ILE A 8 7.01 5.47 6.30
C ILE A 8 6.09 5.06 7.45
N TYR A 9 5.37 3.95 7.34
CA TYR A 9 4.46 3.48 8.40
C TYR A 9 5.19 3.09 9.69
N ARG A 10 6.49 2.83 9.64
CA ARG A 10 7.34 2.62 10.81
C ARG A 10 7.91 3.92 11.40
N GLY A 11 7.61 5.07 10.79
CA GLY A 11 8.14 6.38 11.19
C GLY A 11 9.61 6.58 10.83
N LEU A 12 10.13 5.82 9.86
CA LEU A 12 11.51 5.96 9.40
C LEU A 12 11.65 7.09 8.37
N PRO A 13 12.79 7.80 8.35
CA PRO A 13 13.07 8.77 7.31
C PRO A 13 13.22 8.04 5.97
N VAL A 14 12.45 8.48 4.97
CA VAL A 14 12.49 7.90 3.62
C VAL A 14 12.83 8.98 2.61
N THR A 15 13.88 8.74 1.82
CA THR A 15 14.18 9.54 0.64
C THR A 15 13.46 8.93 -0.57
N LEU A 16 12.46 9.64 -1.07
CA LEU A 16 11.71 9.21 -2.25
C LEU A 16 12.47 9.64 -3.53
N PRO A 17 12.47 8.81 -4.59
CA PRO A 17 12.91 9.24 -5.91
C PRO A 17 12.08 10.43 -6.38
N ASN A 18 12.74 11.50 -6.88
CA ASN A 18 12.07 12.73 -7.33
C ASN A 18 11.16 12.55 -8.57
N GLU A 19 11.21 11.38 -9.23
CA GLU A 19 10.62 11.15 -10.55
C GLU A 19 9.48 10.11 -10.55
N LEU A 20 8.93 9.76 -9.37
CA LEU A 20 7.79 8.85 -9.33
C LEU A 20 6.52 9.56 -9.79
N GLU A 21 6.04 9.20 -10.99
CA GLU A 21 4.79 9.73 -11.54
C GLU A 21 3.63 9.60 -10.55
N THR A 22 2.88 10.68 -10.35
CA THR A 22 1.75 10.76 -9.41
C THR A 22 0.71 9.67 -9.64
N GLU A 23 0.49 9.26 -10.89
CA GLU A 23 -0.44 8.20 -11.25
C GLU A 23 0.01 6.84 -10.71
N VAL A 24 1.32 6.53 -10.81
CA VAL A 24 1.91 5.30 -10.26
C VAL A 24 1.78 5.28 -8.73
N GLN A 25 2.06 6.41 -8.08
CA GLN A 25 1.90 6.54 -6.62
C GLN A 25 0.45 6.31 -6.20
N THR A 26 -0.48 7.00 -6.85
CA THR A 26 -1.92 6.93 -6.58
C THR A 26 -2.41 5.49 -6.72
N ARG A 27 -2.04 4.79 -7.80
CA ARG A 27 -2.45 3.41 -8.03
C ARG A 27 -2.02 2.48 -6.90
N VAL A 28 -0.74 2.50 -6.52
CA VAL A 28 -0.23 1.62 -5.47
C VAL A 28 -0.79 1.98 -4.11
N LEU A 29 -0.99 3.26 -3.81
CA LEU A 29 -1.62 3.69 -2.56
C LEU A 29 -3.07 3.20 -2.48
N ARG A 30 -3.82 3.24 -3.57
CA ARG A 30 -5.17 2.66 -3.63
C ARG A 30 -5.17 1.16 -3.37
N ASP A 31 -4.23 0.41 -3.96
CA ASP A 31 -4.11 -1.03 -3.73
C ASP A 31 -3.77 -1.34 -2.27
N VAL A 32 -2.87 -0.57 -1.66
CA VAL A 32 -2.51 -0.68 -0.24
C VAL A 32 -3.69 -0.34 0.65
N LEU A 33 -4.37 0.80 0.43
CA LEU A 33 -5.51 1.24 1.24
C LEU A 33 -6.68 0.26 1.13
N SER A 34 -6.99 -0.21 -0.07
CA SER A 34 -8.03 -1.23 -0.28
C SER A 34 -7.71 -2.53 0.43
N SER A 35 -6.44 -2.96 0.43
CA SER A 35 -6.01 -4.16 1.14
C SER A 35 -6.00 -3.96 2.66
N ALA A 36 -5.63 -2.77 3.12
CA ALA A 36 -5.55 -2.42 4.55
C ALA A 36 -6.90 -2.50 5.25
N ILE A 37 -8.01 -2.18 4.57
CA ILE A 37 -9.37 -2.30 5.14
C ILE A 37 -9.62 -3.71 5.67
N SER A 38 -9.16 -4.75 4.95
CA SER A 38 -9.31 -6.15 5.35
C SER A 38 -8.40 -6.58 6.51
N PHE A 39 -7.37 -5.78 6.84
CA PHE A 39 -6.45 -6.06 7.94
C PHE A 39 -6.71 -5.23 9.20
N ALA A 40 -7.55 -4.18 9.10
CA ALA A 40 -7.97 -3.40 10.25
C ALA A 40 -8.84 -4.23 11.20
N ARG A 41 -8.65 -4.06 12.51
CA ARG A 41 -9.41 -4.82 13.52
C ARG A 41 -10.61 -4.06 14.04
N GLN A 42 -10.56 -2.73 13.99
CA GLN A 42 -11.61 -1.86 14.51
C GLN A 42 -12.46 -1.32 13.36
N GLU A 43 -13.77 -1.26 13.57
CA GLU A 43 -14.71 -0.70 12.58
C GLU A 43 -14.41 0.77 12.27
N GLU A 44 -14.02 1.56 13.28
CA GLU A 44 -13.57 2.94 13.10
C GLU A 44 -12.34 3.02 12.17
N SER A 45 -11.36 2.12 12.35
CA SER A 45 -10.20 2.06 11.47
C SER A 45 -10.58 1.70 10.03
N MET A 46 -11.49 0.74 9.83
CA MET A 46 -12.00 0.39 8.49
C MET A 46 -12.68 1.58 7.82
N LYS A 47 -13.48 2.33 8.58
CA LYS A 47 -14.14 3.54 8.09
C LYS A 47 -13.13 4.61 7.68
N MET A 48 -12.16 4.91 8.55
CA MET A 48 -11.10 5.90 8.27
C MET A 48 -10.26 5.52 7.03
N LEU A 49 -9.91 4.24 6.88
CA LEU A 49 -9.21 3.72 5.70
C LEU A 49 -10.06 3.83 4.43
N SER A 50 -11.36 3.58 4.54
CA SER A 50 -12.30 3.71 3.41
C SER A 50 -12.44 5.17 2.97
N GLU A 51 -12.50 6.11 3.91
CA GLU A 51 -12.52 7.54 3.62
C GLU A 51 -11.22 8.01 2.96
N GLU A 52 -10.08 7.51 3.44
CA GLU A 52 -8.78 7.81 2.83
C GLU A 52 -8.67 7.25 1.40
N LEU A 53 -9.12 6.01 1.17
CA LEU A 53 -9.19 5.40 -0.16
C LEU A 53 -10.07 6.21 -1.11
N PHE A 54 -11.22 6.69 -0.61
CA PHE A 54 -12.14 7.50 -1.39
C PHE A 54 -11.50 8.83 -1.79
N ARG A 55 -10.84 9.54 -0.86
CA ARG A 55 -10.10 10.78 -1.16
C ARG A 55 -8.99 10.53 -2.18
N CYS A 56 -8.15 9.52 -1.96
CA CYS A 56 -7.07 9.18 -2.88
C CYS A 56 -7.60 8.87 -4.30
N SER A 57 -8.77 8.24 -4.41
CA SER A 57 -9.39 7.93 -5.70
C SER A 57 -9.95 9.15 -6.44
N ARG A 58 -10.23 10.27 -5.74
CA ARG A 58 -10.80 11.49 -6.32
C ARG A 58 -9.78 12.59 -6.59
N GLU A 59 -8.82 12.76 -5.69
CA GLU A 59 -7.93 13.93 -5.64
C GLU A 59 -6.48 13.60 -5.97
N SER A 60 -6.19 12.34 -6.33
CA SER A 60 -4.86 11.71 -6.33
C SER A 60 -4.25 11.63 -4.93
N CYS A 61 -3.28 10.75 -4.73
CA CYS A 61 -2.52 10.74 -3.49
C CYS A 61 -1.06 10.35 -3.69
N THR A 62 -0.19 10.87 -2.83
CA THR A 62 1.26 10.72 -2.93
C THR A 62 1.88 10.12 -1.67
N LEU A 63 3.09 9.57 -1.81
CA LEU A 63 3.87 9.07 -0.67
C LEU A 63 4.19 10.18 0.33
N ALA A 64 4.41 11.40 -0.15
CA ALA A 64 4.71 12.56 0.69
C ALA A 64 3.52 12.91 1.61
N GLU A 65 2.29 12.80 1.13
CA GLU A 65 1.09 12.99 1.94
C GLU A 65 0.96 11.92 3.01
N GLN A 66 1.33 10.66 2.70
CA GLN A 66 1.28 9.59 3.70
C GLN A 66 2.19 9.89 4.90
N ILE A 67 3.37 10.49 4.70
CA ILE A 67 4.26 10.91 5.79
C ILE A 67 3.55 11.85 6.77
N GLN A 68 2.68 12.73 6.29
CA GLN A 68 1.94 13.66 7.14
C GLN A 68 0.72 13.01 7.81
N VAL A 69 0.11 12.03 7.14
CA VAL A 69 -1.12 11.39 7.60
C VAL A 69 -0.84 10.40 8.74
N ILE A 70 0.31 9.71 8.75
CA ILE A 70 0.61 8.71 9.79
C ILE A 70 0.63 9.27 11.21
N GLU A 71 1.05 10.52 11.40
CA GLU A 71 1.19 11.13 12.73
C GLU A 71 -0.15 11.24 13.47
N LYS A 72 -1.26 11.21 12.72
CA LYS A 72 -2.63 11.37 13.22
C LYS A 72 -3.41 10.06 13.24
N GLN A 73 -2.79 8.94 12.86
CA GLN A 73 -3.47 7.65 12.72
C GLN A 73 -3.27 6.76 13.93
N SER A 74 -4.30 5.98 14.24
CA SER A 74 -4.22 5.00 15.32
C SER A 74 -3.25 3.87 14.96
N PRO A 75 -2.67 3.18 15.98
CA PRO A 75 -1.81 2.02 15.72
C PRO A 75 -2.49 0.92 14.89
N ASP A 76 -3.81 0.76 15.00
CA ASP A 76 -4.57 -0.22 14.21
C ASP A 76 -4.53 0.10 12.71
N ILE A 77 -4.74 1.38 12.35
CA ILE A 77 -4.66 1.85 10.96
C ILE A 77 -3.25 1.69 10.41
N ILE A 78 -2.24 2.11 11.17
CA ILE A 78 -0.82 2.03 10.77
C ILE A 78 -0.42 0.57 10.53
N ASN A 79 -0.76 -0.32 11.46
CA ASN A 79 -0.47 -1.75 11.34
C ASN A 79 -1.18 -2.37 10.14
N ALA A 80 -2.45 -2.02 9.90
CA ALA A 80 -3.20 -2.52 8.75
C ALA A 80 -2.55 -2.11 7.41
N LYS A 81 -2.13 -0.85 7.28
CA LYS A 81 -1.41 -0.34 6.11
C LYS A 81 -0.05 -1.02 5.92
N MET A 82 0.69 -1.24 7.01
CA MET A 82 1.99 -1.93 6.97
C MET A 82 1.83 -3.39 6.52
N VAL A 83 0.87 -4.12 7.09
CA VAL A 83 0.58 -5.51 6.71
C VAL A 83 0.13 -5.60 5.25
N ALA A 84 -0.73 -4.67 4.80
CA ALA A 84 -1.15 -4.57 3.41
C ALA A 84 0.04 -4.36 2.45
N ALA A 85 0.91 -3.40 2.76
CA ALA A 85 2.09 -3.12 1.94
C ALA A 85 3.04 -4.32 1.87
N ALA A 86 3.27 -5.00 3.00
CA ALA A 86 4.08 -6.21 3.06
C ALA A 86 3.45 -7.39 2.30
N TYR A 87 2.12 -7.55 2.39
CA TYR A 87 1.38 -8.56 1.66
C TYR A 87 1.47 -8.37 0.15
N LEU A 88 1.25 -7.15 -0.34
CA LEU A 88 1.40 -6.83 -1.76
C LEU A 88 2.84 -7.02 -2.24
N LEU A 89 3.84 -6.67 -1.42
CA LEU A 89 5.24 -6.89 -1.75
C LEU A 89 5.54 -8.38 -1.89
N LYS A 90 4.99 -9.21 -0.99
CA LYS A 90 5.11 -10.66 -1.08
C LYS A 90 4.49 -11.18 -2.39
N LEU A 91 3.28 -10.75 -2.74
CA LEU A 91 2.61 -11.17 -3.98
C LEU A 91 3.39 -10.81 -5.25
N LEU A 92 4.06 -9.65 -5.28
CA LEU A 92 4.89 -9.24 -6.41
C LEU A 92 6.20 -10.04 -6.50
N ASN A 93 6.73 -10.51 -5.37
CA ASN A 93 7.95 -11.31 -5.29
C ASN A 93 7.71 -12.81 -5.48
N GLU A 94 6.49 -13.28 -5.21
CA GLU A 94 6.07 -14.62 -5.59
C GLU A 94 5.98 -14.68 -7.12
N LYS A 95 6.89 -15.43 -7.75
CA LYS A 95 6.73 -15.79 -9.17
C LYS A 95 5.30 -16.35 -9.34
N PRO A 96 4.52 -15.91 -10.35
CA PRO A 96 3.32 -16.65 -10.70
C PRO A 96 3.74 -18.11 -10.86
N PRO A 97 2.98 -19.09 -10.33
CA PRO A 97 3.28 -20.49 -10.58
C PRO A 97 3.41 -20.60 -12.09
N GLY A 98 4.62 -20.92 -12.53
CA GLY A 98 4.95 -20.91 -13.95
C GLY A 98 3.87 -21.70 -14.67
N LYS A 99 3.49 -21.24 -15.86
CA LYS A 99 3.08 -22.19 -16.89
C LYS A 99 4.20 -23.22 -16.91
N ALA A 100 3.96 -24.38 -16.28
CA ALA A 100 4.84 -25.51 -16.39
C ALA A 100 5.07 -25.68 -17.89
N ASN A 101 6.34 -25.71 -18.31
CA ASN A 101 6.70 -26.07 -19.66
C ASN A 101 5.92 -27.35 -19.99
N ASP A 102 4.92 -27.24 -20.86
CA ASP A 102 4.19 -28.39 -21.37
C ASP A 102 5.08 -29.01 -22.45
N PRO A 103 5.68 -30.20 -22.23
CA PRO A 103 6.53 -30.84 -23.22
C PRO A 103 5.74 -31.36 -24.43
N ARG A 104 4.42 -31.11 -24.53
CA ARG A 104 3.57 -31.57 -25.65
C ARG A 104 3.42 -30.55 -26.80
N LEU A 105 4.16 -29.45 -26.78
CA LEU A 105 4.17 -28.44 -27.86
C LEU A 105 5.54 -28.30 -28.56
N GLN A 106 6.32 -29.38 -28.63
CA GLN A 106 7.49 -29.50 -29.50
C GLN A 106 7.27 -30.56 -30.58
#